data_AF-A0A4R4T1P1-F1
#
_entry.id   AF-A0A4R4T1P1-F1
#
_cell.length_a   1.000
_cell.length_b   1.000
_cell.length_c   1.000
_cell.angle_alpha   90.00
_cell.angle_beta   90.00
_cell.angle_gamma   90.00
#
_symmetry.space_group_name_H-M   'P 1'
#
loop_
_entity.id
_entity.type
_entity.pdbx_description
1 polymer ?
#
loop_
_entity_poly.entity_id
_entity_poly.type
_entity_poly.pdbx_seq_one_letter_code
_entity_poly.pdbx_strand_id
1 'polypeptide(L)'
;MTIHQQDIRAQRETGTQVPAQWPGRGPQAAAPPAQPAARPAPAPNPVPVPLPPRTGHRVRVYKQDPSVTELGARLAFIPTVVLNGPADARVRIECPGVTPVARNVSGDFVFDPGTPEFDCAHTFAVVRQAMALFERHNGGEPIPFAWNTGGNTDPISVFPHAATGANAFYSRTAQALKFMFFTPEGVPDASVVHTCRSFDIVAHETGHALLDGLKPGWLSAGNPPQTGGLHESFGDLTAIFLALAQPDQADALVALTKANLHDKSFLADVAEEFGKALGMPAGLRNADNDLKLSEVGNEVHAISQVFTGAVYDVLADVFAFELNRQLRTKDPALVLIETASALCGLVFEAFVASPATGARYADVANEMLRISADRGDPAIHRTFIRNRFAVREITTAVTPLDDLMSGQMRMADAGYTGDGRDVTEVGPFDDRSASLRAEQDRSRCCGTMQMPEYELVSPAKLAEGGALEDDDILREDLEALRRAFSK
;
A
#
# COMPACT_ATOMS: atom_id res chain seq x y z
N MET A 1 14.43 -23.20 45.78
CA MET A 1 14.92 -22.93 47.14
C MET A 1 15.86 -21.75 47.03
N THR A 2 15.50 -20.62 47.63
CA THR A 2 16.21 -19.32 47.54
C THR A 2 16.69 -18.94 48.93
N ILE A 3 17.73 -18.08 49.00
CA ILE A 3 18.20 -17.14 50.07
C ILE A 3 19.76 -17.12 50.04
N HIS A 4 20.48 -16.10 49.54
CA HIS A 4 20.95 -14.82 50.16
C HIS A 4 21.73 -15.02 51.48
N GLN A 5 22.79 -14.29 51.88
CA GLN A 5 23.29 -12.95 51.57
C GLN A 5 24.77 -12.84 52.07
N GLN A 6 25.42 -11.74 51.72
CA GLN A 6 26.80 -11.33 52.04
C GLN A 6 27.13 -11.27 53.54
N ASP A 7 28.41 -11.46 53.89
CA ASP A 7 29.01 -10.84 55.08
C ASP A 7 30.52 -10.57 54.93
N ILE A 8 30.86 -9.29 55.11
CA ILE A 8 31.98 -8.75 55.90
C ILE A 8 33.40 -8.71 55.29
N ARG A 9 33.75 -7.50 54.83
CA ARG A 9 35.10 -6.89 54.87
C ARG A 9 35.69 -6.95 56.28
N ALA A 10 36.96 -7.35 56.43
CA ALA A 10 38.01 -6.59 57.14
C ALA A 10 39.32 -7.38 57.31
N GLN A 11 40.42 -6.62 57.44
CA GLN A 11 41.81 -6.97 57.83
C GLN A 11 42.74 -7.32 56.65
N ARG A 12 43.63 -6.40 56.17
CA ARG A 12 44.91 -5.89 56.75
C ARG A 12 45.81 -7.05 57.20
N GLU A 13 47.10 -7.15 56.93
CA GLU A 13 48.21 -6.26 56.56
C GLU A 13 49.41 -7.18 56.22
N THR A 14 50.39 -6.70 55.45
CA THR A 14 51.85 -7.07 55.44
C THR A 14 52.41 -6.66 54.06
N GLY A 15 53.54 -5.98 53.87
CA GLY A 15 54.60 -5.49 54.74
C GLY A 15 55.90 -5.38 53.91
N THR A 16 56.26 -4.15 53.53
CA THR A 16 57.60 -3.52 53.52
C THR A 16 58.82 -4.25 52.91
N GLN A 17 59.55 -3.61 51.97
CA GLN A 17 60.95 -3.14 52.19
C GLN A 17 61.54 -2.26 51.08
N VAL A 18 62.41 -1.35 51.52
CA VAL A 18 63.06 -0.19 50.87
C VAL A 18 64.57 -0.47 50.73
N PRO A 19 65.31 0.22 49.84
CA PRO A 19 66.58 0.80 50.31
C PRO A 19 66.85 2.26 49.90
N ALA A 20 67.17 3.04 50.94
CA ALA A 20 68.20 4.07 51.12
C ALA A 20 68.51 5.17 50.06
N GLN A 21 68.04 6.37 50.43
CA GLN A 21 68.54 7.76 50.34
C GLN A 21 69.94 8.11 49.77
N TRP A 22 69.97 9.27 49.08
CA TRP A 22 71.01 10.34 49.20
C TRP A 22 70.38 11.73 48.87
N PRO A 23 71.04 12.90 49.11
CA PRO A 23 70.59 13.92 50.06
C PRO A 23 70.01 15.22 49.45
N GLY A 24 69.07 15.82 50.20
CA GLY A 24 68.84 17.27 50.37
C GLY A 24 68.89 18.24 49.18
N ARG A 25 67.71 18.73 48.76
CA ARG A 25 67.48 20.11 48.29
C ARG A 25 66.12 20.61 48.81
N GLY A 26 66.08 21.85 49.29
CA GLY A 26 64.93 22.49 49.95
C GLY A 26 63.71 22.73 49.04
N PRO A 27 62.58 23.18 49.60
CA PRO A 27 61.30 23.19 48.90
C PRO A 27 61.23 24.33 47.88
N GLN A 28 61.14 24.00 46.60
CA GLN A 28 60.61 24.89 45.56
C GLN A 28 59.11 24.65 45.41
N ALA A 29 58.32 25.72 45.46
CA ALA A 29 56.88 25.69 45.27
C ALA A 29 56.53 25.07 43.91
N ALA A 30 55.74 23.99 43.92
CA ALA A 30 55.23 23.35 42.71
C ALA A 30 54.08 24.20 42.12
N ALA A 31 54.20 24.51 40.82
CA ALA A 31 53.13 25.10 40.04
C ALA A 31 51.95 24.10 39.87
N PRO A 32 50.70 24.58 39.73
CA PRO A 32 49.52 23.71 39.60
C PRO A 32 49.56 22.89 38.30
N PRO A 33 48.94 21.69 38.28
CA PRO A 33 48.95 20.82 37.10
C PRO A 33 48.12 21.42 35.96
N ALA A 34 48.69 21.40 34.76
CA ALA A 34 47.99 21.81 33.54
C ALA A 34 46.82 20.87 33.24
N GLN A 35 45.65 21.44 32.94
CA GLN A 35 44.49 20.71 32.46
C GLN A 35 44.81 20.01 31.12
N PRO A 36 44.45 18.73 30.92
CA PRO A 36 44.65 18.07 29.63
C PRO A 36 43.76 18.73 28.58
N ALA A 37 44.39 19.27 27.53
CA ALA A 37 43.69 19.84 26.38
C ALA A 37 42.75 18.78 25.75
N ALA A 38 41.49 19.16 25.54
CA ALA A 38 40.53 18.33 24.81
C ALA A 38 41.09 18.02 23.41
N ARG A 39 41.16 16.73 23.05
CA ARG A 39 41.55 16.33 21.70
C ARG A 39 40.55 16.93 20.71
N PRO A 40 40.99 17.65 19.67
CA PRO A 40 40.10 18.11 18.62
C PRO A 40 39.42 16.90 17.96
N ALA A 41 38.13 17.02 17.67
CA ALA A 41 37.40 16.01 16.92
C ALA A 41 38.15 15.71 15.60
N PRO A 42 38.29 14.44 15.20
CA PRO A 42 38.95 14.10 13.95
C PRO A 42 38.25 14.82 12.80
N ALA A 43 39.02 15.53 11.98
CA ALA A 43 38.51 16.16 10.77
C ALA A 43 37.90 15.06 9.87
N PRO A 44 36.70 15.28 9.30
CA PRO A 44 36.09 14.30 8.42
C PRO A 44 37.04 14.05 7.24
N ASN A 45 37.33 12.77 6.97
CA ASN A 45 38.15 12.39 5.82
C ASN A 45 37.50 12.94 4.55
N PRO A 46 38.21 13.72 3.71
CA PRO A 46 37.66 14.22 2.47
C PRO A 46 37.31 13.05 1.55
N VAL A 47 36.03 12.92 1.20
CA VAL A 47 35.56 11.95 0.20
C VAL A 47 36.08 12.42 -1.17
N PRO A 48 36.88 11.62 -1.90
CA PRO A 48 37.62 12.07 -3.10
C PRO A 48 36.74 12.60 -4.25
N VAL A 49 35.45 12.30 -4.24
CA VAL A 49 34.44 12.86 -5.15
C VAL A 49 33.18 13.12 -4.33
N PRO A 50 32.75 14.38 -4.14
CA PRO A 50 31.45 14.65 -3.54
C PRO A 50 30.38 14.03 -4.43
N LEU A 51 29.62 13.06 -3.89
CA LEU A 51 28.40 12.62 -4.58
C LEU A 51 27.49 13.84 -4.76
N PRO A 52 26.85 14.03 -5.93
CA PRO A 52 25.92 15.13 -6.11
C PRO A 52 24.84 15.02 -5.01
N PRO A 53 24.51 16.13 -4.31
CA PRO A 53 23.52 16.09 -3.25
C PRO A 53 22.19 15.63 -3.84
N ARG A 54 21.64 14.53 -3.29
CA ARG A 54 20.28 14.11 -3.64
C ARG A 54 19.31 15.09 -3.01
N THR A 55 18.52 15.75 -3.83
CA THR A 55 17.44 16.61 -3.34
C THR A 55 16.32 15.75 -2.77
N GLY A 56 15.80 16.12 -1.61
CA GLY A 56 14.72 15.38 -0.97
C GLY A 56 14.44 15.87 0.44
N HIS A 57 13.39 15.30 1.02
CA HIS A 57 12.87 15.70 2.33
C HIS A 57 12.58 14.47 3.18
N ARG A 58 12.89 14.54 4.47
CA ARG A 58 12.44 13.55 5.44
C ARG A 58 11.03 13.89 5.89
N VAL A 59 10.19 12.86 5.96
CA VAL A 59 8.80 12.97 6.39
C VAL A 59 8.52 11.90 7.42
N ARG A 60 7.88 12.23 8.53
CA ARG A 60 7.42 11.21 9.48
C ARG A 60 6.08 10.65 9.01
N VAL A 61 5.95 9.32 8.96
CA VAL A 61 4.75 8.61 8.51
C VAL A 61 4.35 7.52 9.49
N TYR A 62 3.06 7.28 9.68
CA TYR A 62 2.60 6.01 10.26
C TYR A 62 2.98 4.87 9.33
N LYS A 63 3.35 3.72 9.92
CA LYS A 63 3.74 2.55 9.13
C LYS A 63 2.54 1.83 8.54
N GLN A 64 1.49 1.66 9.36
CA GLN A 64 0.24 1.00 8.99
C GLN A 64 -0.93 1.88 9.45
N ASP A 65 -1.54 1.58 10.59
CA ASP A 65 -2.69 2.29 11.13
C ASP A 65 -2.38 2.73 12.58
N PRO A 66 -2.92 3.86 13.09
CA PRO A 66 -2.65 4.33 14.45
C PRO A 66 -2.95 3.30 15.55
N SER A 67 -3.87 2.37 15.30
CA SER A 67 -4.21 1.28 16.21
C SER A 67 -3.18 0.14 16.24
N VAL A 68 -2.33 0.02 15.21
CA VAL A 68 -1.23 -0.98 15.11
C VAL A 68 0.02 -0.43 15.80
N THR A 69 -0.10 -0.21 17.10
CA THR A 69 0.87 0.55 17.92
C THR A 69 2.29 -0.05 17.94
N GLU A 70 2.41 -1.36 17.75
CA GLU A 70 3.69 -2.09 17.68
C GLU A 70 4.58 -1.68 16.50
N LEU A 71 3.98 -1.27 15.37
CA LEU A 71 4.71 -0.77 14.21
C LEU A 71 5.10 0.71 14.39
N GLY A 72 4.15 1.51 14.89
CA GLY A 72 4.34 2.94 15.17
C GLY A 72 4.56 3.78 13.90
N ALA A 73 5.48 4.74 13.98
CA ALA A 73 5.82 5.66 12.89
C ALA A 73 7.30 5.57 12.52
N ARG A 74 7.64 5.92 11.27
CA ARG A 74 9.02 5.99 10.77
C ARG A 74 9.31 7.29 10.06
N LEU A 75 10.60 7.58 9.87
CA LEU A 75 11.02 8.58 8.90
C LEU A 75 11.11 7.92 7.53
N ALA A 76 10.39 8.48 6.56
CA ALA A 76 10.54 8.19 5.14
C ALA A 76 11.35 9.31 4.47
N PHE A 77 12.07 8.98 3.40
CA PHE A 77 12.75 9.96 2.56
C PHE A 77 12.01 10.07 1.23
N ILE A 78 11.54 11.26 0.89
CA ILE A 78 10.94 11.57 -0.41
C ILE A 78 12.04 12.17 -1.29
N PRO A 79 12.50 11.45 -2.34
CA PRO A 79 13.67 11.82 -3.13
C PRO A 79 13.35 12.87 -4.21
N THR A 80 12.50 13.84 -3.90
CA THR A 80 12.09 14.93 -4.79
C THR A 80 11.98 16.24 -4.01
N VAL A 81 11.97 17.38 -4.70
CA VAL A 81 11.67 18.68 -4.06
C VAL A 81 10.19 18.70 -3.67
N VAL A 82 9.91 19.06 -2.43
CA VAL A 82 8.56 19.22 -1.88
C VAL A 82 8.42 20.64 -1.33
N LEU A 83 7.44 21.38 -1.84
CA LEU A 83 7.11 22.76 -1.46
C LEU A 83 6.37 22.83 -0.11
N ASN A 84 6.29 24.02 0.50
CA ASN A 84 5.51 24.23 1.73
C ASN A 84 4.00 24.09 1.43
N GLY A 85 3.21 23.62 2.40
CA GLY A 85 1.92 23.01 2.12
C GLY A 85 2.19 21.79 1.21
N PRO A 86 2.69 20.67 1.78
CA PRO A 86 3.42 19.64 1.04
C PRO A 86 2.86 19.43 -0.37
N ALA A 87 3.64 19.83 -1.36
CA ALA A 87 3.20 19.83 -2.75
C ALA A 87 4.39 19.64 -3.70
N ASP A 88 4.10 19.05 -4.85
CA ASP A 88 4.99 18.97 -6.01
C ASP A 88 4.20 19.17 -7.31
N ALA A 89 4.78 18.81 -8.45
CA ALA A 89 4.14 18.97 -9.76
C ALA A 89 2.90 18.08 -9.96
N ARG A 90 2.69 17.05 -9.12
CA ARG A 90 1.63 16.07 -9.27
C ARG A 90 0.66 16.02 -8.10
N VAL A 91 1.06 16.45 -6.92
CA VAL A 91 0.26 16.35 -5.69
C VAL A 91 0.27 17.68 -4.96
N ARG A 92 -0.89 18.13 -4.45
CA ARG A 92 -1.03 19.31 -3.60
C ARG A 92 -1.85 18.99 -2.37
N ILE A 93 -1.29 19.18 -1.18
CA ILE A 93 -2.07 19.09 0.06
C ILE A 93 -2.84 20.38 0.30
N GLU A 94 -4.14 20.22 0.58
CA GLU A 94 -5.06 21.29 0.95
C GLU A 94 -5.73 20.93 2.27
N CYS A 95 -5.39 21.65 3.34
CA CYS A 95 -5.97 21.42 4.66
C CYS A 95 -6.36 22.78 5.27
N PRO A 96 -7.63 23.20 5.15
CA PRO A 96 -8.09 24.49 5.64
C PRO A 96 -7.72 24.72 7.10
N GLY A 97 -7.13 25.87 7.40
CA GLY A 97 -6.67 26.24 8.75
C GLY A 97 -5.31 25.65 9.17
N VAL A 98 -4.72 24.74 8.38
CA VAL A 98 -3.44 24.08 8.68
C VAL A 98 -2.38 24.41 7.63
N THR A 99 -2.73 24.33 6.34
CA THR A 99 -1.81 24.71 5.26
C THR A 99 -1.62 26.23 5.16
N PRO A 100 -0.40 26.73 4.86
CA PRO A 100 0.76 25.96 4.42
C PRO A 100 1.58 25.37 5.58
N VAL A 101 1.73 24.05 5.61
CA VAL A 101 2.66 23.35 6.51
C VAL A 101 4.09 23.58 6.02
N ALA A 102 4.92 24.21 6.84
CA ALA A 102 6.28 24.59 6.44
C ALA A 102 7.33 23.53 6.80
N ARG A 103 8.35 23.37 5.95
CA ARG A 103 9.57 22.62 6.28
C ARG A 103 10.27 23.24 7.48
N ASN A 104 10.92 22.42 8.30
CA ASN A 104 11.81 22.88 9.37
C ASN A 104 13.13 23.46 8.81
N VAL A 105 14.02 23.91 9.71
CA VAL A 105 15.33 24.52 9.34
C VAL A 105 16.26 23.58 8.54
N SER A 106 16.07 22.27 8.66
CA SER A 106 16.80 21.26 7.88
C SER A 106 16.15 20.98 6.53
N GLY A 107 15.02 21.63 6.23
CA GLY A 107 14.23 21.37 5.05
C GLY A 107 13.33 20.15 5.17
N ASP A 108 12.98 19.66 6.36
CA ASP A 108 12.19 18.42 6.51
C ASP A 108 10.78 18.66 7.05
N PHE A 109 9.88 17.69 6.84
CA PHE A 109 8.51 17.66 7.38
C PHE A 109 8.41 16.61 8.50
N VAL A 110 9.07 16.89 9.63
CA VAL A 110 9.09 15.98 10.78
C VAL A 110 8.27 16.60 11.91
N PHE A 111 7.04 16.12 12.04
CA PHE A 111 6.07 16.54 13.05
C PHE A 111 5.76 15.38 14.00
N ASP A 112 5.15 15.69 15.15
CA ASP A 112 4.72 14.65 16.08
C ASP A 112 3.43 13.98 15.56
N PRO A 113 3.34 12.64 15.58
CA PRO A 113 2.16 11.92 15.11
C PRO A 113 0.88 12.38 15.79
N GLY A 114 -0.20 12.52 15.01
CA GLY A 114 -1.50 12.99 15.49
C GLY A 114 -1.71 14.51 15.47
N THR A 115 -0.70 15.29 15.06
CA THR A 115 -0.87 16.74 14.81
C THR A 115 -1.43 17.00 13.40
N PRO A 116 -2.19 18.09 13.16
CA PRO A 116 -2.68 18.42 11.82
C PRO A 116 -1.55 18.62 10.78
N GLU A 117 -0.40 19.15 11.20
CA GLU A 117 0.78 19.29 10.35
C GLU A 117 1.40 17.94 9.99
N PHE A 118 1.41 17.00 10.95
CA PHE A 118 1.78 15.62 10.69
C PHE A 118 0.82 14.98 9.68
N ASP A 119 -0.50 15.12 9.86
CA ASP A 119 -1.50 14.55 8.96
C ASP A 119 -1.24 15.02 7.51
N CYS A 120 -1.02 16.32 7.30
CA CYS A 120 -0.68 16.89 6.00
C CYS A 120 0.59 16.27 5.38
N ALA A 121 1.67 16.18 6.17
CA ALA A 121 2.94 15.67 5.67
C ALA A 121 2.89 14.14 5.43
N HIS A 122 2.27 13.41 6.35
CA HIS A 122 2.09 11.97 6.28
C HIS A 122 1.29 11.58 5.05
N THR A 123 0.11 12.15 4.84
CA THR A 123 -0.75 11.84 3.69
C THR A 123 -0.03 12.14 2.38
N PHE A 124 0.67 13.27 2.26
CA PHE A 124 1.50 13.56 1.08
C PHE A 124 2.54 12.47 0.81
N ALA A 125 3.28 12.06 1.84
CA ALA A 125 4.32 11.06 1.69
C ALA A 125 3.77 9.70 1.27
N VAL A 126 2.62 9.27 1.83
CA VAL A 126 2.00 7.99 1.46
C VAL A 126 1.47 8.03 0.01
N VAL A 127 0.80 9.12 -0.40
CA VAL A 127 0.37 9.31 -1.80
C VAL A 127 1.57 9.19 -2.75
N ARG A 128 2.68 9.89 -2.47
CA ARG A 128 3.90 9.81 -3.29
C ARG A 128 4.52 8.41 -3.31
N GLN A 129 4.47 7.68 -2.19
CA GLN A 129 4.97 6.29 -2.13
C GLN A 129 4.10 5.34 -2.95
N ALA A 130 2.77 5.49 -2.91
CA ALA A 130 1.81 4.72 -3.71
C ALA A 130 1.97 5.00 -5.21
N MET A 131 2.11 6.27 -5.61
CA MET A 131 2.42 6.61 -7.01
C MET A 131 3.72 5.96 -7.47
N ALA A 132 4.79 6.08 -6.67
CA ALA A 132 6.08 5.51 -7.01
C ALA A 132 6.06 3.97 -7.08
N LEU A 133 5.17 3.29 -6.34
CA LEU A 133 5.00 1.84 -6.39
C LEU A 133 4.71 1.37 -7.82
N PHE A 134 3.70 1.95 -8.46
CA PHE A 134 3.30 1.57 -9.82
C PHE A 134 4.14 2.23 -10.91
N GLU A 135 4.61 3.47 -10.73
CA GLU A 135 5.51 4.12 -11.70
C GLU A 135 6.81 3.31 -11.91
N ARG A 136 7.30 2.59 -10.89
CA ARG A 136 8.42 1.64 -11.03
C ARG A 136 8.11 0.49 -11.98
N HIS A 137 6.87 0.00 -12.00
CA HIS A 137 6.39 -1.03 -12.92
C HIS A 137 5.96 -0.47 -14.28
N ASN A 138 5.77 0.85 -14.37
CA ASN A 138 5.48 1.58 -15.61
C ASN A 138 6.75 2.10 -16.32
N GLY A 139 7.86 1.35 -16.23
CA GLY A 139 9.14 1.74 -16.84
C GLY A 139 9.81 2.99 -16.23
N GLY A 140 9.34 3.45 -15.07
CA GLY A 140 9.76 4.70 -14.44
C GLY A 140 8.99 5.94 -14.90
N GLU A 141 8.05 5.78 -15.84
CA GLU A 141 7.25 6.89 -16.36
C GLU A 141 6.05 7.20 -15.45
N PRO A 142 5.70 8.49 -15.28
CA PRO A 142 4.52 8.87 -14.51
C PRO A 142 3.22 8.30 -15.10
N ILE A 143 2.36 7.76 -14.24
CA ILE A 143 1.01 7.33 -14.63
C ILE A 143 0.11 8.57 -14.65
N PRO A 144 -0.49 8.98 -15.78
CA PRO A 144 -1.35 10.17 -15.83
C PRO A 144 -2.61 9.97 -14.98
N PHE A 145 -3.15 11.05 -14.40
CA PHE A 145 -4.54 11.00 -13.92
C PHE A 145 -5.51 11.08 -15.10
N ALA A 146 -6.75 10.63 -14.94
CA ALA A 146 -7.71 10.59 -16.04
C ALA A 146 -7.92 11.95 -16.73
N TRP A 147 -7.79 13.06 -16.00
CA TRP A 147 -7.90 14.42 -16.56
C TRP A 147 -6.63 14.93 -17.24
N ASN A 148 -5.47 14.27 -17.10
CA ASN A 148 -4.20 14.70 -17.71
C ASN A 148 -4.13 14.32 -19.20
N THR A 149 -5.07 14.83 -19.99
CA THR A 149 -5.12 14.69 -21.45
C THR A 149 -4.86 16.03 -22.13
N GLY A 150 -4.46 16.03 -23.42
CA GLY A 150 -4.30 17.26 -24.20
C GLY A 150 -3.24 18.25 -23.66
N GLY A 151 -2.28 17.77 -22.87
CA GLY A 151 -1.27 18.62 -22.22
C GLY A 151 -1.69 19.20 -20.87
N ASN A 152 -2.86 18.82 -20.33
CA ASN A 152 -3.22 19.11 -18.95
C ASN A 152 -2.21 18.43 -18.00
N THR A 153 -1.61 19.22 -17.10
CA THR A 153 -0.67 18.75 -16.07
C THR A 153 -1.14 19.10 -14.66
N ASP A 154 -2.45 19.26 -14.47
CA ASP A 154 -3.02 19.63 -13.18
C ASP A 154 -2.75 18.53 -12.14
N PRO A 155 -2.25 18.90 -10.95
CA PRO A 155 -1.99 17.94 -9.88
C PRO A 155 -3.30 17.47 -9.25
N ILE A 156 -3.27 16.34 -8.55
CA ILE A 156 -4.36 15.94 -7.66
C ILE A 156 -4.31 16.77 -6.38
N SER A 157 -5.45 17.32 -5.97
CA SER A 157 -5.61 17.95 -4.65
C SER A 157 -5.92 16.90 -3.59
N VAL A 158 -5.25 16.98 -2.45
CA VAL A 158 -5.38 15.99 -1.37
C VAL A 158 -5.82 16.70 -0.11
N PHE A 159 -6.97 16.29 0.43
CA PHE A 159 -7.60 16.90 1.59
C PHE A 159 -7.56 15.94 2.79
N PRO A 160 -6.53 16.01 3.66
CA PRO A 160 -6.45 15.17 4.86
C PRO A 160 -7.64 15.34 5.80
N HIS A 161 -8.18 16.57 5.90
CA HIS A 161 -9.35 16.91 6.72
C HIS A 161 -10.47 17.48 5.82
N ALA A 162 -11.02 16.65 4.93
CA ALA A 162 -11.98 17.08 3.91
C ALA A 162 -13.34 17.49 4.48
N ALA A 163 -13.87 16.69 5.43
CA ALA A 163 -15.16 16.91 6.07
C ALA A 163 -15.31 16.02 7.32
N THR A 164 -16.33 16.27 8.11
CA THR A 164 -16.77 15.34 9.16
C THR A 164 -17.61 14.22 8.55
N GLY A 165 -17.23 12.97 8.83
CA GLY A 165 -17.88 11.77 8.32
C GLY A 165 -16.98 10.54 8.44
N ALA A 166 -17.58 9.36 8.45
CA ALA A 166 -16.87 8.08 8.45
C ALA A 166 -16.63 7.65 7.00
N ASN A 167 -15.66 8.28 6.32
CA ASN A 167 -15.41 8.01 4.91
C ASN A 167 -14.05 8.53 4.40
N ALA A 168 -13.56 7.98 3.29
CA ALA A 168 -12.48 8.53 2.47
C ALA A 168 -12.73 8.16 1.01
N PHE A 169 -12.44 9.03 0.05
CA PHE A 169 -12.70 8.71 -1.37
C PHE A 169 -11.83 9.50 -2.35
N TYR A 170 -11.62 8.92 -3.53
CA TYR A 170 -11.14 9.58 -4.73
C TYR A 170 -12.31 10.18 -5.53
N SER A 171 -12.09 11.34 -6.17
CA SER A 171 -13.06 11.93 -7.10
C SER A 171 -12.35 12.46 -8.34
N ARG A 172 -12.72 11.92 -9.51
CA ARG A 172 -12.24 12.42 -10.81
C ARG A 172 -12.68 13.86 -11.05
N THR A 173 -13.96 14.14 -10.89
CA THR A 173 -14.56 15.46 -11.19
C THR A 173 -13.99 16.55 -10.29
N ALA A 174 -13.74 16.26 -9.01
CA ALA A 174 -13.09 17.19 -8.10
C ALA A 174 -11.55 17.18 -8.19
N GLN A 175 -10.96 16.29 -9.01
CA GLN A 175 -9.52 16.05 -9.10
C GLN A 175 -8.87 15.87 -7.72
N ALA A 176 -9.50 15.07 -6.85
CA ALA A 176 -9.17 15.09 -5.43
C ALA A 176 -9.20 13.73 -4.73
N LEU A 177 -8.33 13.59 -3.71
CA LEU A 177 -8.48 12.63 -2.63
C LEU A 177 -9.04 13.35 -1.40
N LYS A 178 -10.09 12.78 -0.79
CA LYS A 178 -10.78 13.38 0.35
C LYS A 178 -10.80 12.40 1.51
N PHE A 179 -10.16 12.76 2.60
CA PHE A 179 -10.13 11.98 3.82
C PHE A 179 -10.98 12.68 4.88
N MET A 180 -12.00 12.00 5.41
CA MET A 180 -12.85 12.54 6.46
C MET A 180 -12.38 12.12 7.85
N PHE A 181 -12.99 12.73 8.86
CA PHE A 181 -12.76 12.40 10.25
C PHE A 181 -14.09 12.29 11.00
N PHE A 182 -14.14 11.43 12.01
CA PHE A 182 -15.36 11.22 12.79
C PHE A 182 -15.03 10.75 14.21
N THR A 183 -15.95 11.00 15.13
CA THR A 183 -15.92 10.43 16.48
C THR A 183 -16.80 9.17 16.46
N PRO A 184 -16.27 7.98 16.79
CA PRO A 184 -17.09 6.78 16.89
C PRO A 184 -18.22 6.96 17.94
N GLU A 185 -19.33 6.25 17.78
CA GLU A 185 -20.43 6.37 18.73
C GLU A 185 -20.04 5.82 20.12
N GLY A 186 -20.44 6.52 21.19
CA GLY A 186 -20.26 6.06 22.56
C GLY A 186 -18.83 6.16 23.12
N VAL A 187 -17.90 6.82 22.41
CA VAL A 187 -16.55 7.14 22.92
C VAL A 187 -16.34 8.66 23.07
N PRO A 188 -15.37 9.11 23.89
CA PRO A 188 -15.09 10.53 24.07
C PRO A 188 -14.69 11.24 22.77
N ASP A 189 -14.97 12.54 22.66
CA ASP A 189 -14.57 13.37 21.51
C ASP A 189 -13.06 13.38 21.24
N ALA A 190 -12.22 13.05 22.24
CA ALA A 190 -10.79 12.91 22.05
C ALA A 190 -10.39 11.69 21.19
N SER A 191 -11.33 10.80 20.89
CA SER A 191 -11.14 9.58 20.08
C SER A 191 -11.49 9.78 18.60
N VAL A 192 -11.31 10.99 18.06
CA VAL A 192 -11.54 11.26 16.64
C VAL A 192 -10.64 10.37 15.79
N VAL A 193 -11.26 9.59 14.90
CA VAL A 193 -10.57 8.83 13.86
C VAL A 193 -10.39 9.74 12.65
N HIS A 194 -9.16 9.84 12.17
CA HIS A 194 -8.82 10.56 10.95
C HIS A 194 -8.38 9.55 9.90
N THR A 195 -9.20 9.36 8.86
CA THR A 195 -8.91 8.37 7.80
C THR A 195 -7.59 8.63 7.07
N CYS A 196 -7.13 9.88 7.04
CA CYS A 196 -5.84 10.28 6.46
C CYS A 196 -4.60 9.76 7.22
N ARG A 197 -4.77 9.20 8.43
CA ARG A 197 -3.70 8.66 9.27
C ARG A 197 -3.45 7.17 9.04
N SER A 198 -4.38 6.48 8.39
CA SER A 198 -4.21 5.09 8.03
C SER A 198 -3.46 5.02 6.70
N PHE A 199 -2.31 4.36 6.73
CA PHE A 199 -1.40 4.20 5.60
C PHE A 199 -2.09 3.46 4.45
N ASP A 200 -2.87 2.45 4.77
CA ASP A 200 -3.62 1.61 3.84
C ASP A 200 -4.84 2.32 3.23
N ILE A 201 -5.61 3.13 3.99
CA ILE A 201 -6.68 3.96 3.38
C ILE A 201 -6.08 4.97 2.41
N VAL A 202 -5.01 5.67 2.79
CA VAL A 202 -4.37 6.65 1.88
C VAL A 202 -3.84 5.95 0.62
N ALA A 203 -3.25 4.76 0.76
CA ALA A 203 -2.80 3.95 -0.36
C ALA A 203 -3.97 3.48 -1.24
N HIS A 204 -5.06 3.01 -0.65
CA HIS A 204 -6.26 2.55 -1.34
C HIS A 204 -6.86 3.66 -2.21
N GLU A 205 -7.09 4.84 -1.64
CA GLU A 205 -7.66 5.98 -2.39
C GLU A 205 -6.72 6.50 -3.49
N THR A 206 -5.41 6.45 -3.24
CA THR A 206 -4.42 6.76 -4.30
C THR A 206 -4.47 5.71 -5.41
N GLY A 207 -4.71 4.44 -5.06
CA GLY A 207 -4.91 3.34 -6.00
C GLY A 207 -6.07 3.61 -6.96
N HIS A 208 -7.20 4.10 -6.48
CA HIS A 208 -8.31 4.52 -7.33
C HIS A 208 -7.90 5.59 -8.34
N ALA A 209 -7.20 6.65 -7.91
CA ALA A 209 -6.76 7.72 -8.80
C ALA A 209 -5.81 7.23 -9.91
N LEU A 210 -4.93 6.28 -9.58
CA LEU A 210 -4.00 5.68 -10.54
C LEU A 210 -4.71 4.72 -11.50
N LEU A 211 -5.58 3.85 -10.98
CA LEU A 211 -6.39 2.96 -11.83
C LEU A 211 -7.28 3.77 -12.76
N ASP A 212 -7.85 4.85 -12.28
CA ASP A 212 -8.69 5.73 -13.07
C ASP A 212 -7.93 6.37 -14.24
N GLY A 213 -6.65 6.68 -14.05
CA GLY A 213 -5.77 7.11 -15.13
C GLY A 213 -5.45 6.04 -16.17
N LEU A 214 -5.35 4.78 -15.75
CA LEU A 214 -4.98 3.64 -16.61
C LEU A 214 -6.18 3.01 -17.32
N LYS A 215 -7.32 2.92 -16.62
CA LYS A 215 -8.59 2.35 -17.06
C LYS A 215 -9.76 3.30 -16.76
N PRO A 216 -9.79 4.49 -17.40
CA PRO A 216 -10.80 5.49 -17.13
C PRO A 216 -12.25 5.01 -17.27
N GLY A 217 -12.50 4.05 -18.17
CA GLY A 217 -13.83 3.51 -18.44
C GLY A 217 -14.42 2.65 -17.32
N TRP A 218 -13.62 2.22 -16.34
CA TRP A 218 -14.07 1.31 -15.28
C TRP A 218 -14.94 1.99 -14.22
N LEU A 219 -14.93 3.33 -14.11
CA LEU A 219 -15.82 4.08 -13.21
C LEU A 219 -17.30 3.97 -13.58
N SER A 220 -17.64 3.69 -14.84
CA SER A 220 -19.05 3.66 -15.29
C SER A 220 -19.88 2.59 -14.58
N ALA A 221 -21.09 2.94 -14.16
CA ALA A 221 -22.06 2.02 -13.58
C ALA A 221 -22.58 0.99 -14.61
N GLY A 222 -22.50 1.33 -15.90
CA GLY A 222 -22.86 0.41 -17.00
C GLY A 222 -21.89 -0.76 -17.22
N ASN A 223 -20.79 -0.84 -16.46
CA ASN A 223 -19.92 -2.01 -16.45
C ASN A 223 -20.54 -3.18 -15.66
N PRO A 224 -20.11 -4.45 -15.88
CA PRO A 224 -20.53 -5.56 -15.04
C PRO A 224 -20.01 -5.43 -13.60
N PRO A 225 -20.64 -6.10 -12.61
CA PRO A 225 -20.23 -6.08 -11.21
C PRO A 225 -18.75 -6.39 -10.97
N GLN A 226 -18.18 -7.34 -11.71
CA GLN A 226 -16.76 -7.63 -11.64
C GLN A 226 -15.86 -6.44 -11.98
N THR A 227 -16.23 -5.52 -12.88
CA THR A 227 -15.38 -4.35 -13.16
C THR A 227 -15.33 -3.41 -11.95
N GLY A 228 -16.45 -3.19 -11.26
CA GLY A 228 -16.47 -2.45 -10.00
C GLY A 228 -15.69 -3.17 -8.89
N GLY A 229 -15.81 -4.49 -8.82
CA GLY A 229 -15.00 -5.33 -7.93
C GLY A 229 -13.50 -5.25 -8.19
N LEU A 230 -13.07 -5.20 -9.46
CA LEU A 230 -11.66 -4.97 -9.82
C LEU A 230 -11.19 -3.58 -9.39
N HIS A 231 -12.07 -2.58 -9.47
CA HIS A 231 -11.74 -1.21 -9.07
C HIS A 231 -11.43 -1.10 -7.58
N GLU A 232 -12.30 -1.68 -6.73
CA GLU A 232 -12.09 -1.77 -5.29
C GLU A 232 -10.91 -2.68 -4.91
N SER A 233 -10.76 -3.81 -5.62
CA SER A 233 -9.66 -4.73 -5.38
C SER A 233 -8.30 -4.11 -5.68
N PHE A 234 -8.21 -3.25 -6.72
CA PHE A 234 -6.97 -2.52 -7.00
C PHE A 234 -6.59 -1.57 -5.86
N GLY A 235 -7.56 -0.93 -5.20
CA GLY A 235 -7.32 -0.13 -4.01
C GLY A 235 -6.74 -0.97 -2.86
N ASP A 236 -7.39 -2.11 -2.54
CA ASP A 236 -6.91 -3.01 -1.48
C ASP A 236 -5.51 -3.58 -1.79
N LEU A 237 -5.28 -4.00 -3.04
CA LEU A 237 -3.98 -4.51 -3.48
C LEU A 237 -2.90 -3.42 -3.48
N THR A 238 -3.26 -2.16 -3.76
CA THR A 238 -2.33 -1.02 -3.62
C THR A 238 -1.85 -0.89 -2.18
N ALA A 239 -2.75 -1.00 -1.20
CA ALA A 239 -2.37 -0.96 0.22
C ALA A 239 -1.44 -2.12 0.61
N ILE A 240 -1.81 -3.36 0.23
CA ILE A 240 -1.04 -4.57 0.54
C ILE A 240 0.37 -4.50 -0.07
N PHE A 241 0.48 -4.23 -1.38
CA PHE A 241 1.78 -4.18 -2.05
C PHE A 241 2.62 -2.98 -1.58
N LEU A 242 1.99 -1.86 -1.24
CA LEU A 242 2.72 -0.71 -0.69
C LEU A 242 3.31 -1.02 0.69
N ALA A 243 2.55 -1.69 1.57
CA ALA A 243 3.03 -2.12 2.88
C ALA A 243 4.22 -3.08 2.74
N LEU A 244 4.11 -4.08 1.86
CA LEU A 244 5.19 -5.04 1.57
C LEU A 244 6.42 -4.41 0.90
N ALA A 245 6.26 -3.30 0.19
CA ALA A 245 7.38 -2.53 -0.35
C ALA A 245 8.17 -1.77 0.74
N GLN A 246 7.71 -1.78 2.00
CA GLN A 246 8.41 -1.18 3.13
C GLN A 246 9.21 -2.26 3.88
N PRO A 247 10.56 -2.23 3.86
CA PRO A 247 11.35 -3.30 4.44
C PRO A 247 11.09 -3.55 5.93
N ASP A 248 10.79 -2.51 6.69
CA ASP A 248 10.50 -2.61 8.12
C ASP A 248 9.13 -3.22 8.42
N GLN A 249 8.18 -3.15 7.49
CA GLN A 249 6.90 -3.82 7.61
C GLN A 249 6.98 -5.27 7.15
N ALA A 250 7.70 -5.55 6.05
CA ALA A 250 7.95 -6.92 5.60
C ALA A 250 8.68 -7.74 6.68
N ASP A 251 9.69 -7.16 7.32
CA ASP A 251 10.41 -7.79 8.44
C ASP A 251 9.49 -8.04 9.65
N ALA A 252 8.69 -7.05 10.05
CA ALA A 252 7.73 -7.20 11.13
C ALA A 252 6.68 -8.28 10.84
N LEU A 253 6.18 -8.36 9.60
CA LEU A 253 5.22 -9.37 9.18
C LEU A 253 5.82 -10.78 9.25
N VAL A 254 7.02 -10.97 8.71
CA VAL A 254 7.76 -12.24 8.78
C VAL A 254 7.99 -12.66 10.22
N ALA A 255 8.40 -11.73 11.09
CA ALA A 255 8.64 -12.02 12.49
C ALA A 255 7.34 -12.40 13.24
N LEU A 256 6.25 -11.67 12.98
CA LEU A 256 4.93 -11.90 13.59
C LEU A 256 4.36 -13.27 13.20
N THR A 257 4.42 -13.59 11.91
CA THR A 257 3.76 -14.76 11.31
C THR A 257 4.68 -15.98 11.16
N LYS A 258 5.95 -15.85 11.54
CA LYS A 258 7.01 -16.84 11.23
C LYS A 258 7.04 -17.19 9.73
N ALA A 259 6.86 -16.18 8.89
CA ALA A 259 6.76 -16.28 7.43
C ALA A 259 5.57 -17.10 6.88
N ASN A 260 4.49 -17.26 7.64
CA ASN A 260 3.23 -17.80 7.13
C ASN A 260 2.20 -16.69 6.87
N LEU A 261 1.96 -16.32 5.61
CA LEU A 261 1.05 -15.20 5.31
C LEU A 261 -0.43 -15.46 5.64
N HIS A 262 -0.81 -16.70 5.95
CA HIS A 262 -2.15 -17.05 6.43
C HIS A 262 -2.30 -17.02 7.96
N ASP A 263 -1.23 -16.69 8.69
CA ASP A 263 -1.36 -16.37 10.11
C ASP A 263 -1.91 -14.94 10.26
N LYS A 264 -2.77 -14.72 11.27
CA LYS A 264 -3.37 -13.41 11.55
C LYS A 264 -2.30 -12.32 11.61
N SER A 265 -2.47 -11.26 10.82
CA SER A 265 -1.51 -10.16 10.73
C SER A 265 -2.17 -8.84 10.34
N PHE A 266 -1.44 -7.74 10.52
CA PHE A 266 -1.85 -6.39 10.09
C PHE A 266 -1.89 -6.24 8.56
N LEU A 267 -1.30 -7.15 7.78
CA LEU A 267 -1.28 -7.02 6.32
C LEU A 267 -2.64 -7.38 5.71
N ALA A 268 -3.27 -8.44 6.24
CA ALA A 268 -4.52 -8.95 5.70
C ALA A 268 -5.72 -8.09 6.11
N ASP A 269 -5.69 -7.51 7.30
CA ASP A 269 -6.75 -6.63 7.81
C ASP A 269 -6.59 -5.22 7.20
N VAL A 270 -7.58 -4.77 6.43
CA VAL A 270 -7.57 -3.43 5.82
C VAL A 270 -8.39 -2.47 6.66
N ALA A 271 -7.81 -1.32 7.00
CA ALA A 271 -8.37 -0.19 7.74
C ALA A 271 -8.78 -0.56 9.16
N GLU A 272 -7.84 -1.03 9.99
CA GLU A 272 -8.12 -1.62 11.31
C GLU A 272 -8.78 -0.64 12.29
N GLU A 273 -8.26 0.60 12.44
CA GLU A 273 -8.88 1.59 13.36
C GLU A 273 -10.29 1.96 12.91
N PHE A 274 -10.48 2.11 11.59
CA PHE A 274 -11.78 2.43 11.03
C PHE A 274 -12.77 1.27 11.21
N GLY A 275 -12.40 0.04 10.83
CA GLY A 275 -13.23 -1.13 11.04
C GLY A 275 -13.65 -1.29 12.50
N LYS A 276 -12.68 -1.18 13.42
CA LYS A 276 -12.95 -1.21 14.87
C LYS A 276 -13.88 -0.09 15.32
N ALA A 277 -13.70 1.13 14.80
CA ALA A 277 -14.57 2.27 15.10
C ALA A 277 -16.02 2.08 14.61
N LEU A 278 -16.23 1.25 13.59
CA LEU A 278 -17.56 0.83 13.13
C LEU A 278 -18.06 -0.47 13.80
N GLY A 279 -17.34 -1.00 14.78
CA GLY A 279 -17.72 -2.23 15.51
C GLY A 279 -17.39 -3.52 14.77
N MET A 280 -16.52 -3.49 13.76
CA MET A 280 -16.04 -4.68 13.05
C MET A 280 -14.93 -5.38 13.85
N PRO A 281 -14.78 -6.72 13.72
CA PRO A 281 -13.89 -7.51 14.57
C PRO A 281 -12.39 -7.33 14.29
N ALA A 282 -12.03 -6.82 13.11
CA ALA A 282 -10.65 -6.64 12.67
C ALA A 282 -10.52 -5.33 11.87
N GLY A 283 -10.51 -5.39 10.53
CA GLY A 283 -10.63 -4.25 9.62
C GLY A 283 -12.00 -4.13 8.96
N LEU A 284 -12.12 -3.20 8.00
CA LEU A 284 -13.27 -3.08 7.10
C LEU A 284 -13.41 -4.33 6.21
N ARG A 285 -12.27 -4.90 5.82
CA ARG A 285 -12.15 -6.11 4.98
C ARG A 285 -10.95 -6.93 5.44
N ASN A 286 -10.89 -8.19 5.00
CA ASN A 286 -9.75 -9.06 5.22
C ASN A 286 -9.36 -9.75 3.89
N ALA A 287 -8.11 -9.56 3.46
CA ALA A 287 -7.58 -10.12 2.21
C ALA A 287 -7.33 -11.65 2.30
N ASP A 288 -7.08 -12.17 3.50
CA ASP A 288 -6.96 -13.60 3.80
C ASP A 288 -8.32 -14.21 4.14
N ASN A 289 -9.17 -14.36 3.11
CA ASN A 289 -10.54 -14.89 3.22
C ASN A 289 -10.75 -16.06 2.24
N ASP A 290 -11.77 -16.90 2.42
CA ASP A 290 -12.07 -18.00 1.49
C ASP A 290 -13.25 -17.72 0.53
N LEU A 291 -13.65 -16.46 0.36
CA LEU A 291 -14.86 -16.09 -0.37
C LEU A 291 -14.79 -16.50 -1.84
N LYS A 292 -15.90 -17.06 -2.33
CA LYS A 292 -16.12 -17.42 -3.73
C LYS A 292 -17.14 -16.51 -4.40
N LEU A 293 -17.12 -16.45 -5.73
CA LEU A 293 -18.09 -15.65 -6.49
C LEU A 293 -19.56 -16.04 -6.23
N SER A 294 -19.87 -17.31 -5.92
CA SER A 294 -21.24 -17.72 -5.59
C SER A 294 -21.71 -17.31 -4.18
N GLU A 295 -20.80 -16.87 -3.31
CA GLU A 295 -21.07 -16.57 -1.90
C GLU A 295 -21.26 -15.08 -1.64
N VAL A 296 -20.96 -14.24 -2.63
CA VAL A 296 -20.99 -12.78 -2.51
C VAL A 296 -22.05 -12.16 -3.42
N GLY A 297 -22.56 -11.00 -3.01
CA GLY A 297 -23.45 -10.20 -3.83
C GLY A 297 -22.72 -9.44 -4.95
N ASN A 298 -23.45 -8.52 -5.58
CA ASN A 298 -22.96 -7.59 -6.60
C ASN A 298 -22.53 -6.22 -6.01
N GLU A 299 -22.44 -6.11 -4.68
CA GLU A 299 -21.91 -4.92 -4.02
C GLU A 299 -20.40 -4.85 -4.23
N VAL A 300 -19.91 -3.70 -4.68
CA VAL A 300 -18.54 -3.55 -5.21
C VAL A 300 -17.45 -3.93 -4.21
N HIS A 301 -17.61 -3.65 -2.92
CA HIS A 301 -16.64 -4.07 -1.91
C HIS A 301 -16.80 -5.55 -1.52
N ALA A 302 -18.02 -6.06 -1.49
CA ALA A 302 -18.27 -7.47 -1.19
C ALA A 302 -17.65 -8.37 -2.26
N ILE A 303 -17.88 -8.04 -3.54
CA ILE A 303 -17.37 -8.84 -4.66
C ILE A 303 -15.85 -8.65 -4.87
N SER A 304 -15.28 -7.50 -4.51
CA SER A 304 -13.83 -7.26 -4.65
C SER A 304 -12.99 -8.18 -3.78
N GLN A 305 -13.49 -8.55 -2.59
CA GLN A 305 -12.78 -9.44 -1.66
C GLN A 305 -12.45 -10.81 -2.26
N VAL A 306 -13.25 -11.28 -3.22
CA VAL A 306 -12.98 -12.54 -3.94
C VAL A 306 -11.72 -12.41 -4.80
N PHE A 307 -11.57 -11.31 -5.56
CA PHE A 307 -10.40 -11.08 -6.39
C PHE A 307 -9.16 -10.73 -5.55
N THR A 308 -9.33 -9.85 -4.55
CA THR A 308 -8.25 -9.48 -3.61
C THR A 308 -7.70 -10.72 -2.92
N GLY A 309 -8.57 -11.60 -2.43
CA GLY A 309 -8.15 -12.85 -1.80
C GLY A 309 -7.48 -13.82 -2.77
N ALA A 310 -7.93 -13.90 -4.03
CA ALA A 310 -7.28 -14.73 -5.03
C ALA A 310 -5.80 -14.31 -5.24
N VAL A 311 -5.55 -13.01 -5.34
CA VAL A 311 -4.19 -12.46 -5.49
C VAL A 311 -3.39 -12.63 -4.20
N TYR A 312 -4.01 -12.48 -3.02
CA TYR A 312 -3.36 -12.70 -1.73
C TYR A 312 -2.91 -14.16 -1.56
N ASP A 313 -3.74 -15.13 -1.95
CA ASP A 313 -3.36 -16.54 -1.91
C ASP A 313 -2.21 -16.84 -2.90
N VAL A 314 -2.22 -16.23 -4.08
CA VAL A 314 -1.11 -16.33 -5.04
C VAL A 314 0.17 -15.76 -4.45
N LEU A 315 0.10 -14.63 -3.75
CA LEU A 315 1.24 -14.06 -3.03
C LEU A 315 1.79 -15.06 -2.00
N ALA A 316 0.91 -15.64 -1.18
CA ALA A 316 1.29 -16.61 -0.17
C ALA A 316 1.95 -17.87 -0.77
N ASP A 317 1.38 -18.44 -1.83
CA ASP A 317 1.92 -19.62 -2.50
C ASP A 317 3.27 -19.35 -3.16
N VAL A 318 3.39 -18.25 -3.91
CA VAL A 318 4.66 -17.85 -4.56
C VAL A 318 5.71 -17.58 -3.49
N PHE A 319 5.36 -16.88 -2.41
CA PHE A 319 6.29 -16.59 -1.32
C PHE A 319 6.78 -17.87 -0.64
N ALA A 320 5.87 -18.80 -0.31
CA ALA A 320 6.23 -20.08 0.28
C ALA A 320 7.16 -20.90 -0.63
N PHE A 321 6.89 -20.91 -1.94
CA PHE A 321 7.77 -21.55 -2.93
C PHE A 321 9.16 -20.91 -2.98
N GLU A 322 9.22 -19.60 -3.15
CA GLU A 322 10.49 -18.87 -3.26
C GLU A 322 11.30 -18.92 -1.96
N LEU A 323 10.64 -18.83 -0.81
CA LEU A 323 11.29 -18.95 0.50
C LEU A 323 11.95 -20.33 0.66
N ASN A 324 11.23 -21.41 0.34
CA ASN A 324 11.79 -22.76 0.41
C ASN A 324 12.99 -22.94 -0.54
N ARG A 325 12.91 -22.37 -1.74
CA ARG A 325 13.99 -22.42 -2.73
C ARG A 325 15.22 -21.62 -2.31
N GLN A 326 15.04 -20.55 -1.53
CA GLN A 326 16.08 -19.58 -1.19
C GLN A 326 16.45 -19.55 0.30
N LEU A 327 15.92 -20.48 1.11
CA LEU A 327 16.02 -20.49 2.57
C LEU A 327 17.46 -20.44 3.11
N ARG A 328 18.44 -20.94 2.33
CA ARG A 328 19.86 -20.96 2.72
C ARG A 328 20.63 -19.71 2.28
N THR A 329 20.06 -18.88 1.42
CA THR A 329 20.79 -17.81 0.72
C THR A 329 20.20 -16.42 0.93
N LYS A 330 18.94 -16.31 1.36
CA LYS A 330 18.28 -15.01 1.59
C LYS A 330 17.50 -14.98 2.88
N ASP A 331 17.44 -13.80 3.46
CA ASP A 331 16.56 -13.49 4.59
C ASP A 331 15.08 -13.54 4.13
N PRO A 332 14.15 -14.09 4.93
CA PRO A 332 12.76 -14.23 4.51
C PRO A 332 12.08 -12.89 4.19
N ALA A 333 12.42 -11.79 4.87
CA ALA A 333 11.85 -10.48 4.57
C ALA A 333 12.30 -9.98 3.19
N LEU A 334 13.56 -10.22 2.81
CA LEU A 334 14.05 -9.91 1.46
C LEU A 334 13.32 -10.75 0.40
N VAL A 335 13.10 -12.04 0.64
CA VAL A 335 12.34 -12.89 -0.29
C VAL A 335 10.90 -12.40 -0.41
N LEU A 336 10.27 -12.00 0.69
CA LEU A 336 8.91 -11.46 0.67
C LEU A 336 8.81 -10.18 -0.15
N ILE A 337 9.73 -9.22 0.05
CA ILE A 337 9.77 -7.96 -0.70
C ILE A 337 9.94 -8.22 -2.21
N GLU A 338 10.86 -9.10 -2.59
CA GLU A 338 11.11 -9.46 -4.00
C GLU A 338 9.88 -10.12 -4.63
N THR A 339 9.28 -11.10 -3.94
CA THR A 339 8.07 -11.79 -4.39
C THR A 339 6.88 -10.83 -4.53
N ALA A 340 6.65 -9.99 -3.52
CA ALA A 340 5.58 -9.01 -3.53
C ALA A 340 5.77 -7.99 -4.66
N SER A 341 7.00 -7.53 -4.90
CA SER A 341 7.29 -6.61 -6.01
C SER A 341 7.09 -7.27 -7.38
N ALA A 342 7.51 -8.52 -7.56
CA ALA A 342 7.31 -9.25 -8.80
C ALA A 342 5.81 -9.47 -9.10
N LEU A 343 5.03 -9.88 -8.09
CA LEU A 343 3.59 -10.08 -8.23
C LEU A 343 2.85 -8.74 -8.42
N CYS A 344 3.23 -7.67 -7.72
CA CYS A 344 2.69 -6.33 -7.92
C CYS A 344 2.84 -5.90 -9.38
N GLY A 345 4.04 -6.06 -9.96
CA GLY A 345 4.29 -5.77 -11.37
C GLY A 345 3.51 -6.67 -12.33
N LEU A 346 3.32 -7.95 -12.00
CA LEU A 346 2.48 -8.86 -12.80
C LEU A 346 1.01 -8.43 -12.82
N VAL A 347 0.45 -8.15 -11.63
CA VAL A 347 -0.95 -7.71 -11.48
C VAL A 347 -1.14 -6.34 -12.16
N PHE A 348 -0.23 -5.40 -11.94
CA PHE A 348 -0.27 -4.08 -12.60
C PHE A 348 -0.33 -4.20 -14.12
N GLU A 349 0.58 -4.95 -14.74
CA GLU A 349 0.59 -5.13 -16.19
C GLU A 349 -0.66 -5.86 -16.69
N ALA A 350 -1.19 -6.82 -15.92
CA ALA A 350 -2.43 -7.51 -16.26
C ALA A 350 -3.65 -6.57 -16.24
N PHE A 351 -3.74 -5.69 -15.24
CA PHE A 351 -4.76 -4.62 -15.21
C PHE A 351 -4.61 -3.70 -16.42
N VAL A 352 -3.39 -3.28 -16.76
CA VAL A 352 -3.12 -2.43 -17.93
C VAL A 352 -3.48 -3.13 -19.25
N ALA A 353 -3.23 -4.44 -19.37
CA ALA A 353 -3.54 -5.22 -20.57
C ALA A 353 -5.03 -5.58 -20.71
N SER A 354 -5.79 -5.55 -19.62
CA SER A 354 -7.22 -5.90 -19.60
C SER A 354 -8.09 -4.94 -20.44
N PRO A 355 -9.34 -5.32 -20.81
CA PRO A 355 -10.23 -4.45 -21.59
C PRO A 355 -10.41 -3.05 -20.98
N ALA A 356 -10.48 -2.03 -21.85
CA ALA A 356 -10.65 -0.63 -21.42
C ALA A 356 -11.99 -0.36 -20.70
N THR A 357 -12.99 -1.22 -20.95
CA THR A 357 -14.33 -1.20 -20.38
C THR A 357 -14.79 -2.64 -20.18
N GLY A 358 -15.66 -2.89 -19.21
CA GLY A 358 -16.30 -4.20 -19.06
C GLY A 358 -15.36 -5.35 -18.71
N ALA A 359 -14.19 -5.05 -18.13
CA ALA A 359 -13.22 -6.07 -17.76
C ALA A 359 -13.78 -7.03 -16.71
N ARG A 360 -13.51 -8.31 -16.90
CA ARG A 360 -13.90 -9.42 -16.03
C ARG A 360 -12.68 -9.89 -15.25
N TYR A 361 -12.92 -10.60 -14.15
CA TYR A 361 -11.84 -11.20 -13.35
C TYR A 361 -11.01 -12.21 -14.17
N ALA A 362 -11.66 -12.97 -15.05
CA ALA A 362 -10.97 -13.91 -15.95
C ALA A 362 -10.07 -13.21 -16.98
N ASP A 363 -10.40 -11.97 -17.40
CA ASP A 363 -9.54 -11.21 -18.31
C ASP A 363 -8.20 -10.89 -17.63
N VAL A 364 -8.25 -10.37 -16.39
CA VAL A 364 -7.04 -10.08 -15.61
C VAL A 364 -6.25 -11.37 -15.32
N ALA A 365 -6.94 -12.46 -14.94
CA ALA A 365 -6.30 -13.74 -14.69
C ALA A 365 -5.53 -14.27 -15.91
N ASN A 366 -6.16 -14.21 -17.10
CA ASN A 366 -5.54 -14.63 -18.34
C ASN A 366 -4.34 -13.76 -18.71
N GLU A 367 -4.43 -12.44 -18.50
CA GLU A 367 -3.27 -11.56 -18.70
C GLU A 367 -2.13 -11.87 -17.72
N MET A 368 -2.42 -12.14 -16.44
CA MET A 368 -1.40 -12.61 -15.50
C MET A 368 -0.73 -13.90 -15.96
N LEU A 369 -1.48 -14.88 -16.46
CA LEU A 369 -0.92 -16.13 -16.96
C LEU A 369 -0.04 -15.93 -18.19
N ARG A 370 -0.52 -15.13 -19.16
CA ARG A 370 0.20 -14.81 -20.40
C ARG A 370 1.49 -14.05 -20.13
N ILE A 371 1.41 -12.97 -19.34
CA ILE A 371 2.58 -12.14 -19.00
C ILE A 371 3.61 -12.96 -18.21
N SER A 372 3.16 -13.80 -17.27
CA SER A 372 4.06 -14.66 -16.50
C SER A 372 4.80 -15.68 -17.40
N ALA A 373 4.11 -16.25 -18.40
CA ALA A 373 4.74 -17.13 -19.37
C ALA A 373 5.75 -16.37 -20.26
N ASP A 374 5.39 -15.17 -20.75
CA ASP A 374 6.24 -14.34 -21.60
C ASP A 374 7.52 -13.87 -20.87
N ARG A 375 7.45 -13.64 -19.56
CA ARG A 375 8.60 -13.35 -18.70
C ARG A 375 9.51 -14.56 -18.44
N GLY A 376 9.02 -15.77 -18.69
CA GLY A 376 9.72 -17.00 -18.36
C GLY A 376 9.71 -17.33 -16.87
N ASP A 377 8.70 -16.86 -16.13
CA ASP A 377 8.52 -17.21 -14.73
C ASP A 377 8.32 -18.74 -14.57
N PRO A 378 8.68 -19.33 -13.42
CA PRO A 378 8.43 -20.74 -13.12
C PRO A 378 6.98 -21.15 -13.41
N ALA A 379 6.79 -22.30 -14.06
CA ALA A 379 5.45 -22.80 -14.41
C ALA A 379 4.55 -23.00 -13.19
N ILE A 380 5.14 -23.30 -12.03
CA ILE A 380 4.41 -23.42 -10.77
C ILE A 380 3.73 -22.11 -10.34
N HIS A 381 4.28 -20.93 -10.69
CA HIS A 381 3.62 -19.64 -10.41
C HIS A 381 2.28 -19.53 -11.14
N ARG A 382 2.25 -19.92 -12.41
CA ARG A 382 1.00 -19.98 -13.20
C ARG A 382 0.06 -21.05 -12.65
N THR A 383 0.57 -22.16 -12.14
CA THR A 383 -0.24 -23.15 -11.43
C THR A 383 -0.92 -22.57 -10.19
N PHE A 384 -0.21 -21.78 -9.38
CA PHE A 384 -0.82 -21.07 -8.23
C PHE A 384 -1.92 -20.12 -8.68
N ILE A 385 -1.68 -19.30 -9.72
CA ILE A 385 -2.69 -18.39 -10.28
C ILE A 385 -3.94 -19.18 -10.71
N ARG A 386 -3.80 -20.18 -11.58
CA ARG A 386 -4.94 -20.98 -12.05
C ARG A 386 -5.72 -21.61 -10.89
N ASN A 387 -5.02 -22.15 -9.91
CA ASN A 387 -5.62 -22.85 -8.79
C ASN A 387 -6.40 -21.91 -7.86
N ARG A 388 -5.78 -20.79 -7.44
CA ARG A 388 -6.40 -19.84 -6.52
C ARG A 388 -7.58 -19.09 -7.14
N PHE A 389 -7.52 -18.83 -8.44
CA PHE A 389 -8.65 -18.26 -9.16
C PHE A 389 -9.78 -19.29 -9.36
N ALA A 390 -9.45 -20.56 -9.62
CA ALA A 390 -10.46 -21.60 -9.79
C ALA A 390 -11.21 -21.95 -8.49
N VAL A 391 -10.52 -22.07 -7.34
CA VAL A 391 -11.19 -22.40 -6.06
C VAL A 391 -12.16 -21.31 -5.59
N ARG A 392 -11.93 -20.07 -6.04
CA ARG A 392 -12.78 -18.91 -5.81
C ARG A 392 -13.87 -18.71 -6.86
N GLU A 393 -14.03 -19.69 -7.75
CA GLU A 393 -15.03 -19.70 -8.83
C GLU A 393 -14.87 -18.53 -9.80
N ILE A 394 -13.64 -18.04 -9.98
CA ILE A 394 -13.34 -16.99 -10.96
C ILE A 394 -13.17 -17.60 -12.36
N THR A 395 -12.38 -18.67 -12.44
CA THR A 395 -12.03 -19.34 -13.69
C THR A 395 -12.38 -20.82 -13.65
N THR A 396 -12.46 -21.45 -14.82
CA THR A 396 -12.55 -22.91 -14.93
C THR A 396 -11.31 -23.57 -14.32
N ALA A 397 -11.51 -24.69 -13.62
CA ALA A 397 -10.40 -25.49 -13.11
C ALA A 397 -9.77 -26.34 -14.22
N VAL A 398 -8.46 -26.19 -14.41
CA VAL A 398 -7.66 -27.04 -15.31
C VAL A 398 -7.12 -28.26 -14.54
N THR A 399 -6.68 -28.04 -13.31
CA THR A 399 -6.30 -29.09 -12.35
C THR A 399 -7.57 -29.62 -11.65
N PRO A 400 -7.75 -30.94 -11.46
CA PRO A 400 -8.83 -31.45 -10.62
C PRO A 400 -8.80 -30.81 -9.23
N LEU A 401 -9.92 -30.26 -8.76
CA LEU A 401 -9.99 -29.59 -7.45
C LEU A 401 -9.63 -30.53 -6.30
N ASP A 402 -9.89 -31.83 -6.43
CA ASP A 402 -9.55 -32.82 -5.41
C ASP A 402 -8.03 -32.91 -5.17
N ASP A 403 -7.22 -32.81 -6.24
CA ASP A 403 -5.76 -32.78 -6.13
C ASP A 403 -5.29 -31.47 -5.47
N LEU A 404 -5.96 -30.37 -5.78
CA LEU A 404 -5.72 -29.03 -5.24
C LEU A 404 -6.02 -28.96 -3.73
N MET A 405 -7.10 -29.60 -3.29
CA MET A 405 -7.53 -29.67 -1.89
C MET A 405 -6.86 -30.79 -1.09
N SER A 406 -6.25 -31.79 -1.76
CA SER A 406 -5.55 -32.91 -1.10
C SER A 406 -4.21 -32.53 -0.46
N GLY A 407 -3.69 -31.33 -0.75
CA GLY A 407 -2.36 -30.89 -0.31
C GLY A 407 -1.19 -31.64 -0.96
N GLN A 408 -1.45 -32.43 -2.02
CA GLN A 408 -0.43 -33.20 -2.74
C GLN A 408 0.30 -32.42 -3.84
N MET A 409 0.10 -31.10 -3.91
CA MET A 409 0.81 -30.25 -4.85
C MET A 409 2.32 -30.35 -4.62
N ARG A 410 3.09 -30.55 -5.69
CA ARG A 410 4.56 -30.55 -5.60
C ARG A 410 5.06 -29.11 -5.49
N MET A 411 4.79 -28.48 -4.34
CA MET A 411 5.09 -27.07 -4.06
C MET A 411 6.55 -26.69 -4.26
N ALA A 412 7.48 -27.65 -4.34
CA ALA A 412 8.91 -27.41 -4.54
C ALA A 412 9.40 -27.63 -5.99
N ASP A 413 8.53 -28.08 -6.91
CA ASP A 413 8.88 -28.38 -8.29
C ASP A 413 8.53 -27.18 -9.20
N ALA A 414 9.55 -26.43 -9.62
CA ALA A 414 9.38 -25.24 -10.47
C ALA A 414 8.67 -25.54 -11.81
N GLY A 415 8.76 -26.78 -12.31
CA GLY A 415 8.11 -27.24 -13.53
C GLY A 415 6.72 -27.82 -13.32
N TYR A 416 6.20 -27.81 -12.09
CA TYR A 416 4.91 -28.40 -11.78
C TYR A 416 3.75 -27.62 -12.42
N THR A 417 3.03 -28.28 -13.30
CA THR A 417 1.86 -27.74 -14.03
C THR A 417 0.53 -28.32 -13.54
N GLY A 418 0.56 -29.35 -12.68
CA GLY A 418 -0.61 -30.14 -12.31
C GLY A 418 -0.84 -31.30 -13.28
N ASP A 419 -1.44 -31.01 -14.43
CA ASP A 419 -1.88 -31.98 -15.44
C ASP A 419 -0.84 -32.26 -16.56
N GLY A 420 0.35 -31.67 -16.46
CA GLY A 420 1.40 -31.76 -17.47
C GLY A 420 1.31 -30.71 -18.57
N ARG A 421 0.36 -29.76 -18.51
CA ARG A 421 0.21 -28.67 -19.49
C ARG A 421 0.33 -27.31 -18.82
N ASP A 422 1.21 -26.48 -19.36
CA ASP A 422 1.35 -25.11 -18.89
C ASP A 422 0.31 -24.20 -19.54
N VAL A 423 -0.91 -24.23 -18.99
CA VAL A 423 -2.07 -23.51 -19.55
C VAL A 423 -1.98 -22.02 -19.26
N THR A 424 -2.03 -21.20 -20.31
CA THR A 424 -1.99 -19.73 -20.21
C THR A 424 -3.33 -19.05 -20.46
N GLU A 425 -4.39 -19.83 -20.71
CA GLU A 425 -5.73 -19.34 -21.00
C GLU A 425 -6.77 -20.23 -20.32
N VAL A 426 -7.69 -19.61 -19.58
CA VAL A 426 -8.79 -20.26 -18.89
C VAL A 426 -10.09 -19.52 -19.14
N GLY A 427 -11.21 -20.26 -19.16
CA GLY A 427 -12.53 -19.66 -19.26
C GLY A 427 -13.00 -19.11 -17.91
N PRO A 428 -14.00 -18.21 -17.88
CA PRO A 428 -14.68 -17.87 -16.65
C PRO A 428 -15.41 -19.09 -16.10
N PHE A 429 -15.55 -19.17 -14.77
CA PHE A 429 -16.24 -20.30 -14.13
C PHE A 429 -17.71 -20.42 -14.58
N ASP A 430 -18.43 -19.30 -14.65
CA ASP A 430 -19.80 -19.22 -15.15
C ASP A 430 -20.04 -17.91 -15.93
N ASP A 431 -20.14 -18.00 -17.26
CA ASP A 431 -20.50 -16.89 -18.18
C ASP A 431 -21.93 -16.36 -17.98
N ARG A 432 -22.73 -17.02 -17.14
CA ARG A 432 -24.10 -16.64 -16.81
C ARG A 432 -24.26 -16.08 -15.40
N SER A 433 -23.17 -15.91 -14.67
CA SER A 433 -23.22 -15.47 -13.28
C SER A 433 -23.85 -14.09 -13.13
N ALA A 434 -24.48 -13.86 -11.97
CA ALA A 434 -24.98 -12.54 -11.60
C ALA A 434 -23.83 -11.51 -11.53
N SER A 435 -22.62 -11.93 -11.17
CA SER A 435 -21.43 -11.06 -11.14
C SER A 435 -21.01 -10.50 -12.51
N LEU A 436 -21.57 -11.01 -13.61
CA LEU A 436 -21.35 -10.50 -14.97
C LEU A 436 -22.57 -9.79 -15.57
N ARG A 437 -23.77 -10.00 -15.00
CA ARG A 437 -25.03 -9.63 -15.66
C ARG A 437 -25.95 -8.74 -14.84
N ALA A 438 -25.80 -8.74 -13.52
CA ALA A 438 -26.55 -7.85 -12.65
C ALA A 438 -26.05 -6.41 -12.81
N GLU A 439 -26.83 -5.45 -12.34
CA GLU A 439 -26.34 -4.09 -12.12
C GLU A 439 -25.31 -4.10 -10.99
N GLN A 440 -24.41 -3.12 -10.98
CA GLN A 440 -23.50 -2.91 -9.85
C GLN A 440 -24.28 -2.39 -8.64
N ASP A 441 -24.10 -2.99 -7.46
CA ASP A 441 -24.52 -2.36 -6.21
C ASP A 441 -23.37 -1.50 -5.68
N ARG A 442 -23.56 -0.18 -5.72
CA ARG A 442 -22.58 0.81 -5.26
C ARG A 442 -23.01 1.50 -3.97
N SER A 443 -24.08 1.04 -3.33
CA SER A 443 -24.73 1.71 -2.20
C SER A 443 -23.81 1.91 -0.99
N ARG A 444 -22.82 1.03 -0.83
CA ARG A 444 -21.83 1.12 0.26
C ARG A 444 -20.47 1.68 -0.18
N CYS A 445 -20.27 1.94 -1.48
CA CYS A 445 -19.06 2.57 -2.03
C CYS A 445 -18.72 3.87 -1.28
N CYS A 446 -17.43 4.14 -1.08
CA CYS A 446 -16.95 5.30 -0.32
C CYS A 446 -17.22 6.66 -1.01
N GLY A 447 -17.77 6.67 -2.22
CA GLY A 447 -18.06 7.87 -3.00
C GLY A 447 -17.33 7.90 -4.34
N THR A 448 -16.22 7.15 -4.44
CA THR A 448 -15.40 7.04 -5.66
C THR A 448 -16.20 6.67 -6.90
N MET A 449 -17.15 5.74 -6.76
CA MET A 449 -18.02 5.29 -7.86
C MET A 449 -19.48 5.76 -7.73
N GLN A 450 -19.82 6.61 -6.75
CA GLN A 450 -21.20 7.02 -6.47
C GLN A 450 -21.63 8.32 -7.16
N MET A 451 -20.73 9.00 -7.86
CA MET A 451 -21.07 10.27 -8.49
C MET A 451 -22.08 10.06 -9.62
N PRO A 452 -23.15 10.90 -9.73
CA PRO A 452 -24.24 10.70 -10.68
C PRO A 452 -23.80 10.60 -12.15
N GLU A 453 -22.73 11.31 -12.52
CA GLU A 453 -22.17 11.25 -13.86
C GLU A 453 -21.76 9.84 -14.30
N TYR A 454 -21.44 8.92 -13.39
CA TYR A 454 -21.04 7.57 -13.75
C TYR A 454 -22.20 6.66 -14.14
N GLU A 455 -23.44 7.04 -13.79
CA GLU A 455 -24.66 6.41 -14.27
C GLU A 455 -25.03 6.90 -15.68
N LEU A 456 -24.69 8.15 -15.99
CA LEU A 456 -25.12 8.83 -17.22
C LEU A 456 -24.07 8.73 -18.35
N VAL A 457 -22.79 8.73 -18.01
CA VAL A 457 -21.70 8.71 -18.99
C VAL A 457 -21.30 7.26 -19.29
N SER A 458 -21.34 6.92 -20.58
CA SER A 458 -21.03 5.56 -21.03
C SER A 458 -19.58 5.15 -20.69
N PRO A 459 -19.31 3.83 -20.51
CA PRO A 459 -17.95 3.35 -20.28
C PRO A 459 -16.98 3.77 -21.38
N ALA A 460 -17.42 3.78 -22.64
CA ALA A 460 -16.60 4.16 -23.78
C ALA A 460 -16.22 5.65 -23.73
N LYS A 461 -17.15 6.53 -23.34
CA LYS A 461 -16.86 7.96 -23.19
C LYS A 461 -15.91 8.20 -22.02
N LEU A 462 -16.12 7.53 -20.88
CA LEU A 462 -15.22 7.61 -19.75
C LEU A 462 -13.81 7.12 -20.10
N ALA A 463 -13.69 6.08 -20.93
CA ALA A 463 -12.43 5.49 -21.40
C ALA A 463 -11.56 6.43 -22.25
N GLU A 464 -12.13 7.49 -22.84
CA GLU A 464 -11.37 8.52 -23.57
C GLU A 464 -10.49 9.36 -22.62
N GLY A 465 -10.80 9.37 -21.32
CA GLY A 465 -10.21 10.28 -20.34
C GLY A 465 -10.63 11.74 -20.58
N GLY A 466 -9.92 12.65 -19.94
CA GLY A 466 -10.22 14.09 -19.94
C GLY A 466 -11.21 14.50 -18.86
N ALA A 467 -11.49 15.80 -18.82
CA ALA A 467 -12.52 16.37 -17.97
C ALA A 467 -13.91 15.89 -18.44
N LEU A 468 -14.81 15.66 -17.49
CA LEU A 468 -16.22 15.43 -17.78
C LEU A 468 -16.91 16.78 -17.85
N GLU A 469 -17.38 17.15 -19.04
CA GLU A 469 -18.08 18.43 -19.25
C GLU A 469 -19.56 18.32 -18.89
N ASP A 470 -20.21 19.43 -18.52
CA ASP A 470 -21.65 19.46 -18.22
C ASP A 470 -22.49 18.90 -19.39
N ASP A 471 -22.07 19.16 -20.62
CA ASP A 471 -22.72 18.65 -21.83
C ASP A 471 -22.62 17.11 -21.97
N ASP A 472 -21.56 16.50 -21.42
CA ASP A 472 -21.42 15.04 -21.39
C ASP A 472 -22.41 14.42 -20.40
N ILE A 473 -22.56 15.06 -19.23
CA ILE A 473 -23.46 14.62 -18.16
C ILE A 473 -24.93 14.83 -18.55
N LEU A 474 -25.25 15.96 -19.17
CA LEU A 474 -26.61 16.35 -19.55
C LEU A 474 -27.00 15.91 -20.98
N ARG A 475 -26.19 15.05 -21.62
CA ARG A 475 -26.32 14.71 -23.04
C ARG A 475 -27.74 14.28 -23.42
N GLU A 476 -28.34 13.36 -22.67
CA GLU A 476 -29.68 12.84 -22.96
C GLU A 476 -30.77 13.91 -22.87
N ASP A 477 -30.70 14.75 -21.83
CA ASP A 477 -31.61 15.88 -21.62
C ASP A 477 -31.47 16.91 -22.74
N LEU A 478 -30.23 17.28 -23.09
CA LEU A 478 -29.95 18.21 -24.18
C LEU A 478 -30.43 17.68 -25.52
N GLU A 479 -30.29 16.39 -25.80
CA GLU A 479 -30.84 15.76 -27.01
C GLU A 479 -32.38 15.74 -27.02
N ALA A 480 -33.01 15.45 -25.88
CA ALA A 480 -34.46 15.51 -25.74
C ALA A 480 -34.99 16.93 -26.00
N LEU A 481 -34.32 17.94 -25.45
CA LEU A 481 -34.63 19.35 -25.69
C LEU A 481 -34.43 19.73 -27.16
N ARG A 482 -33.32 19.34 -27.79
CA ARG A 482 -33.07 19.57 -29.22
C ARG A 482 -34.18 18.96 -30.09
N ARG A 483 -34.63 17.73 -29.78
CA ARG A 483 -35.76 17.08 -30.47
C ARG A 483 -37.09 17.81 -30.25
N ALA A 484 -37.32 18.33 -29.05
CA ALA A 484 -38.54 19.06 -28.71
C ALA A 484 -38.62 20.44 -29.39
N PHE A 485 -37.49 21.15 -29.49
CA PHE A 485 -37.41 22.52 -30.03
C PHE A 485 -37.15 22.57 -31.55
N SER A 486 -36.88 21.43 -32.19
CA SER A 486 -36.77 21.32 -33.65
C SER A 486 -38.12 21.00 -34.34
N LYS A 487 -39.22 20.99 -33.58
CA LYS A 487 -40.60 20.91 -34.07
C LYS A 487 -41.22 22.30 -34.06
#